data_AF-A0A117I5Z5-F1
#
_entry.id   AF-A0A117I5Z5-F1
#
_cell.length_a   1.000
_cell.length_b   1.000
_cell.length_c   1.000
_cell.angle_alpha   90.00
_cell.angle_beta   90.00
_cell.angle_gamma   90.00
#
_symmetry.space_group_name_H-M   'P 1'
#
loop_
_entity.id
_entity.type
_entity.pdbx_description
1 polymer ?
#
loop_
_entity_poly.entity_id
_entity_poly.type
_entity_poly.pdbx_seq_one_letter_code
_entity_poly.pdbx_strand_id
1 'polypeptide(L)'
;MKMFRQRVLRPVLLSAAALSVVIAPTAVVQQISPGPTETRADPCVDGVIPWNPYIVNCNLQPRLPRVRGAAPDAGAIIACRGKPGCLSWYVNGP
;
A
#
# COMPACT_ATOMS: atom_id res chain seq x y z
N MET A 1 -46.67 -17.39 -34.24
CA MET A 1 -46.02 -17.53 -32.90
C MET A 1 -44.49 -17.47 -32.90
N LYS A 2 -43.75 -17.75 -34.01
CA LYS A 2 -42.27 -17.73 -34.03
C LYS A 2 -41.62 -16.33 -33.96
N MET A 3 -42.22 -15.29 -34.56
CA MET A 3 -41.64 -13.94 -34.59
C MET A 3 -41.64 -13.23 -33.22
N PHE A 4 -42.60 -13.55 -32.34
CA PHE A 4 -42.72 -12.87 -31.03
C PHE A 4 -41.62 -13.31 -30.06
N ARG A 5 -41.23 -14.60 -30.10
CA ARG A 5 -40.12 -15.14 -29.30
C ARG A 5 -38.77 -14.51 -29.66
N GLN A 6 -38.53 -14.23 -30.94
CA GLN A 6 -37.28 -13.60 -31.40
C GLN A 6 -37.17 -12.12 -31.01
N ARG A 7 -38.30 -11.39 -30.92
CA ARG A 7 -38.33 -9.99 -30.49
C ARG A 7 -38.08 -9.81 -28.99
N VAL A 8 -38.37 -10.83 -28.17
CA VAL A 8 -38.12 -10.81 -26.71
C VAL A 8 -36.73 -11.36 -26.36
N LEU A 9 -36.20 -12.33 -27.12
CA LEU A 9 -34.88 -12.92 -26.83
C LEU A 9 -33.72 -11.93 -27.04
N ARG A 10 -33.82 -11.08 -28.06
CA ARG A 10 -32.78 -10.10 -28.43
C ARG A 10 -32.49 -9.05 -27.35
N PRO A 11 -33.50 -8.36 -26.75
CA PRO A 11 -33.23 -7.40 -25.70
C PRO A 11 -32.70 -8.07 -24.42
N VAL A 12 -33.14 -9.29 -24.09
CA VAL A 12 -32.66 -10.04 -22.91
C VAL A 12 -31.17 -10.37 -23.01
N LEU A 13 -30.72 -10.85 -24.17
CA LEU A 13 -29.31 -11.15 -24.41
C LEU A 13 -28.43 -9.89 -24.39
N LEU A 14 -28.93 -8.76 -24.89
CA LEU A 14 -28.21 -7.48 -24.84
C LEU A 14 -28.10 -6.94 -23.39
N SER A 15 -29.15 -7.06 -22.58
CA SER A 15 -29.09 -6.65 -21.17
C SER A 15 -28.11 -7.48 -20.34
N ALA A 16 -27.98 -8.78 -20.63
CA ALA A 16 -27.04 -9.66 -19.93
C ALA A 16 -25.58 -9.30 -20.25
N ALA A 17 -25.27 -8.91 -21.49
CA ALA A 17 -23.92 -8.51 -21.90
C ALA A 17 -23.50 -7.14 -21.33
N ALA A 18 -24.43 -6.21 -21.12
CA ALA A 18 -24.13 -4.91 -20.52
C ALA A 18 -23.77 -5.02 -19.03
N LEU A 19 -24.39 -5.96 -18.32
CA LEU A 19 -24.16 -6.17 -16.88
C LEU A 19 -22.77 -6.76 -16.58
N SER A 20 -22.21 -7.59 -17.48
CA SER A 20 -20.88 -8.19 -17.26
C SER A 20 -19.73 -7.19 -17.40
N VAL A 21 -19.89 -6.13 -18.21
CA VAL A 21 -18.87 -5.09 -18.41
C VAL A 21 -18.75 -4.18 -17.18
N VAL A 22 -19.84 -3.97 -16.42
CA VAL A 22 -19.86 -3.07 -15.25
C VAL A 22 -19.30 -3.73 -13.98
N ILE A 23 -19.36 -5.06 -13.86
CA ILE A 23 -18.91 -5.78 -12.65
C ILE A 23 -17.41 -6.13 -12.71
N ALA A 24 -16.81 -6.17 -13.89
CA ALA A 24 -15.40 -6.52 -14.08
C ALA A 24 -14.37 -5.60 -13.35
N PRO A 25 -14.56 -4.27 -13.19
CA PRO A 25 -13.51 -3.42 -12.63
C PRO A 25 -13.29 -3.61 -11.13
N THR A 26 -14.30 -4.05 -10.37
CA THR A 26 -14.19 -4.10 -8.89
C THR A 26 -13.32 -5.25 -8.39
N ALA A 27 -13.15 -6.31 -9.18
CA ALA A 27 -12.28 -7.43 -8.81
C ALA A 27 -10.79 -7.09 -8.95
N VAL A 28 -10.41 -6.24 -9.90
CA VAL A 28 -9.01 -5.89 -10.18
C VAL A 28 -8.45 -4.91 -9.13
N VAL A 29 -9.30 -4.07 -8.53
CA VAL A 29 -8.89 -3.07 -7.52
C VAL A 29 -8.39 -3.73 -6.23
N GLN A 30 -8.85 -4.93 -5.88
CA GLN A 30 -8.41 -5.63 -4.66
C GLN A 30 -6.99 -6.22 -4.75
N GLN A 31 -6.42 -6.37 -5.96
CA GLN A 31 -5.08 -6.95 -6.12
C GLN A 31 -3.94 -5.91 -6.02
N ILE A 32 -4.29 -4.62 -5.95
CA ILE A 32 -3.31 -3.52 -5.84
C ILE A 32 -3.12 -3.09 -4.38
N SER A 33 -3.92 -3.63 -3.44
CA SER A 33 -3.59 -3.50 -2.03
C SER A 33 -2.45 -4.46 -1.70
N PRO A 34 -1.26 -3.98 -1.30
CA PRO A 34 -0.32 -4.86 -0.63
C PRO A 34 -1.05 -5.45 0.58
N GLY A 35 -1.22 -6.77 0.60
CA GLY A 35 -1.80 -7.45 1.76
C GLY A 35 -1.06 -7.04 3.03
N PRO A 36 -1.74 -7.03 4.20
CA PRO A 36 -1.12 -6.63 5.44
C PRO A 36 -0.02 -7.65 5.74
N THR A 37 1.22 -7.27 5.42
CA THR A 37 2.38 -7.89 6.02
C THR A 37 2.34 -7.43 7.47
N GLU A 38 1.81 -8.28 8.35
CA GLU A 38 1.96 -8.17 9.80
C GLU A 38 3.45 -8.24 10.15
N THR A 39 4.15 -7.16 9.83
CA THR A 39 5.47 -6.88 10.35
C THR A 39 5.15 -6.25 11.69
N ARG A 40 5.20 -7.08 12.74
CA ARG A 40 5.07 -6.72 14.17
C ARG A 40 5.32 -5.23 14.35
N ALA A 41 4.25 -4.45 14.45
CA ALA A 41 4.37 -3.01 14.59
C ALA A 41 5.02 -2.76 15.95
N ASP A 42 6.32 -2.46 15.95
CA ASP A 42 6.94 -1.79 17.08
C ASP A 42 6.01 -0.61 17.47
N PRO A 43 5.77 -0.37 18.77
CA PRO A 43 4.85 0.66 19.21
C PRO A 43 5.25 1.98 18.56
N CYS A 44 4.42 2.43 17.60
CA CYS A 44 4.68 3.63 16.84
C CYS A 44 4.19 4.84 17.62
N VAL A 45 4.88 5.96 17.44
CA VAL A 45 4.54 7.23 18.10
C VAL A 45 3.99 8.22 17.07
N ASP A 46 3.18 9.16 17.53
CA ASP A 46 2.74 10.29 16.72
C ASP A 46 3.86 11.33 16.61
N GLY A 47 4.78 11.10 15.66
CA GLY A 47 5.88 12.02 15.35
C GLY A 47 7.24 11.35 15.25
N VAL A 48 8.28 12.18 15.17
CA VAL A 48 9.68 11.73 15.09
C VAL A 48 10.41 12.17 16.34
N ILE A 49 11.06 11.24 17.03
CA ILE A 49 11.88 11.54 18.20
C ILE A 49 13.25 12.04 17.73
N PRO A 50 13.66 13.27 18.09
CA PRO A 50 14.96 13.80 17.70
C PRO A 50 16.09 12.89 18.17
N TRP A 51 17.10 12.70 17.32
CA TRP A 51 18.33 11.95 17.60
C TRP A 51 18.13 10.44 17.82
N ASN A 52 16.91 9.91 17.70
CA ASN A 52 16.63 8.47 17.78
C ASN A 52 15.92 7.96 16.50
N PRO A 53 16.66 7.42 15.51
CA PRO A 53 16.12 7.00 14.22
C PRO A 53 15.36 5.66 14.27
N TYR A 54 15.48 4.91 15.37
CA TYR A 54 14.90 3.57 15.53
C TYR A 54 13.42 3.61 15.91
N ILE A 55 12.93 4.76 16.36
CA ILE A 55 11.52 4.92 16.74
C ILE A 55 10.71 5.12 15.47
N VAL A 56 9.66 4.31 15.34
CA VAL A 56 8.76 4.32 14.20
C VAL A 56 7.62 5.31 14.42
N ASN A 57 7.28 6.07 13.38
CA ASN A 57 6.17 7.02 13.40
C ASN A 57 4.97 6.40 12.68
N CYS A 58 3.78 6.49 13.28
CA CYS A 58 2.55 5.99 12.68
C CYS A 58 2.11 6.80 11.43
N ASN A 59 2.55 8.06 11.32
CA ASN A 59 2.13 8.99 10.27
C ASN A 59 3.10 9.04 9.07
N LEU A 60 4.19 8.27 9.11
CA LEU A 60 5.15 8.15 8.01
C LEU A 60 4.89 6.89 7.19
N GLN A 61 5.47 6.83 5.98
CA GLN A 61 5.44 5.63 5.16
C GLN A 61 5.90 4.38 5.95
N PRO A 62 5.30 3.21 5.69
CA PRO A 62 5.72 1.96 6.30
C PRO A 62 7.22 1.74 6.14
N ARG A 63 7.86 1.29 7.22
CA ARG A 63 9.28 0.94 7.22
C ARG A 63 9.48 -0.32 6.39
N LEU A 64 10.38 -0.24 5.41
CA LEU A 64 10.92 -1.45 4.79
C LEU A 64 11.89 -2.12 5.75
N PRO A 65 12.11 -3.44 5.61
CA PRO A 65 13.15 -4.14 6.36
C PRO A 65 14.50 -3.43 6.22
N ARG A 66 15.11 -3.07 7.34
CA ARG A 66 16.41 -2.39 7.37
C ARG A 66 17.50 -3.39 6.99
N VAL A 67 18.05 -3.22 5.79
CA VAL A 67 19.24 -3.95 5.32
C VAL A 67 20.43 -3.01 5.35
N ARG A 68 21.60 -3.52 5.77
CA ARG A 68 22.82 -2.71 5.84
C ARG A 68 23.14 -2.11 4.48
N GLY A 69 23.38 -0.80 4.43
CA GLY A 69 23.65 -0.07 3.18
C GLY A 69 22.41 0.27 2.34
N ALA A 70 21.20 -0.11 2.77
CA ALA A 70 19.97 0.32 2.13
C ALA A 70 19.73 1.82 2.30
N ALA A 71 18.83 2.36 1.48
CA ALA A 71 18.38 3.74 1.63
C ALA A 71 17.73 3.93 3.02
N PRO A 72 18.06 5.01 3.74
CA PRO A 72 17.40 5.32 5.00
C PRO A 72 15.94 5.69 4.75
N ASP A 73 15.08 5.29 5.66
CA ASP A 73 13.68 5.70 5.68
C ASP A 73 13.50 7.17 6.09
N ALA A 74 12.32 7.71 5.78
CA ALA A 74 11.99 9.12 6.03
C ALA A 74 12.12 9.52 7.52
N GLY A 75 11.66 8.65 8.44
CA GLY A 75 11.76 8.94 9.87
C GLY A 75 13.21 9.02 10.39
N ALA A 76 14.13 8.19 9.90
CA ALA A 76 15.54 8.27 10.24
C ALA A 76 16.19 9.54 9.69
N ILE A 77 15.83 9.94 8.46
CA ILE A 77 16.29 11.21 7.86
C ILE A 77 15.87 12.40 8.73
N ILE A 78 14.61 12.42 9.18
CA ILE A 78 14.09 13.49 10.03
C ILE A 78 14.73 13.45 11.42
N ALA A 79 14.82 12.28 12.05
CA ALA A 79 15.37 12.10 13.40
C ALA A 79 16.85 12.50 13.48
N CYS A 80 17.62 12.21 12.43
CA CYS A 80 19.05 12.47 12.36
C CYS A 80 19.42 13.84 11.78
N ARG A 81 18.43 14.71 11.47
CA ARG A 81 18.69 16.02 10.87
C ARG A 81 19.63 16.85 11.76
N GLY A 82 20.75 17.31 11.20
CA GLY A 82 21.76 18.08 11.94
C GLY A 82 22.67 17.26 12.86
N LYS A 83 22.56 15.92 12.87
CA LYS A 83 23.47 15.01 13.57
C LYS A 83 24.47 14.36 12.60
N PRO A 84 25.72 14.85 12.51
CA PRO A 84 26.72 14.14 11.73
C PRO A 84 26.92 12.71 12.26
N GLY A 85 27.04 11.75 11.33
CA GLY A 85 27.22 10.32 11.64
C GLY A 85 25.98 9.54 12.06
N CYS A 86 24.85 10.18 12.36
CA CYS A 86 23.62 9.50 12.80
C CYS A 86 23.02 8.60 11.72
N LEU A 87 22.83 9.15 10.52
CA LEU A 87 22.33 8.40 9.37
C LEU A 87 23.29 7.28 8.98
N SER A 88 24.59 7.57 8.99
CA SER A 88 25.63 6.58 8.69
C SER A 88 25.58 5.40 9.67
N TRP A 89 25.39 5.68 10.97
CA TRP A 89 25.22 4.66 11.99
C TRP A 89 23.89 3.90 11.86
N TYR A 90 22.81 4.59 11.51
CA TYR A 90 21.52 3.93 11.30
C TYR A 90 21.55 2.97 10.11
N VAL A 91 22.21 3.35 9.01
CA VAL A 91 22.30 2.55 7.77
C VAL A 91 23.34 1.43 7.87
N ASN A 92 24.46 1.68 8.57
CA ASN A 92 25.60 0.75 8.59
C ASN A 92 25.86 0.11 9.96
N GLY A 93 25.13 0.51 10.99
CA GLY A 93 25.22 -0.07 12.32
C GLY A 93 24.65 -1.49 12.36
N PRO A 94 24.81 -2.18 13.50
CA PRO A 94 24.25 -3.51 13.70
C PRO A 94 22.71 -3.55 13.68
#